data_AF-A0AAD1REU8-F1
#
_entry.id   AF-A0AAD1REU8-F1
#
_cell.length_a   1.000
_cell.length_b   1.000
_cell.length_c   1.000
_cell.angle_alpha   90.00
_cell.angle_beta   90.00
_cell.angle_gamma   90.00
#
_symmetry.space_group_name_H-M   'P 1'
#
loop_
_entity.id
_entity.type
_entity.pdbx_description
1 polymer ?
#
loop_
_entity_poly.entity_id
_entity_poly.type
_entity_poly.pdbx_seq_one_letter_code
_entity_poly.pdbx_strand_id
1 'polypeptide(L)'
;MELAKVYKHEVGENVGEWLLRMWDGGADSVQLNAREALCMGQLTLHPQLMQVLRRVREIGGNFSLFDMVQHAIIVAFPSSNDIEPISPWSKPRDAITRIRVMGCVVGLNKDNWEGPDMEEFTARMRSRFLKSAPMEMKASLLSLLGSLGNNVKVHQRTTYLAEIGELESESNPRKGVFAANRTREEMVEPIEGEKQGKFRNKTRL
;
A
#
# COMPACT_ATOMS: atom_id res chain seq x y z
N MET A 1 1.20 -18.96 12.92
CA MET A 1 0.95 -19.48 11.56
C MET A 1 1.80 -18.67 10.60
N GLU A 2 2.42 -19.30 9.60
CA GLU A 2 3.31 -18.62 8.66
C GLU A 2 2.57 -17.58 7.80
N LEU A 3 1.37 -17.91 7.33
CA LEU A 3 0.53 -16.98 6.55
C LEU A 3 0.20 -15.69 7.31
N ALA A 4 -0.06 -15.78 8.63
CA ALA A 4 -0.31 -14.60 9.46
C ALA A 4 0.94 -13.75 9.73
N LYS A 5 2.14 -14.23 9.39
CA LYS A 5 3.34 -13.36 9.39
C LYS A 5 3.44 -12.54 8.12
N VAL A 6 2.96 -13.07 7.00
CA VAL A 6 3.12 -12.48 5.66
C VAL A 6 1.90 -11.63 5.26
N TYR A 7 0.70 -12.18 5.41
CA TYR A 7 -0.55 -11.62 4.88
C TYR A 7 -1.45 -10.99 5.94
N LYS A 8 -0.96 -10.79 7.15
CA LYS A 8 -1.75 -10.16 8.21
C LYS A 8 -1.98 -8.69 7.87
N HIS A 9 -3.22 -8.24 8.02
CA HIS A 9 -3.66 -6.85 7.95
C HIS A 9 -2.92 -6.02 8.99
N GLU A 10 -2.22 -4.99 8.52
CA GLU A 10 -1.39 -4.12 9.35
C GLU A 10 -2.22 -3.08 10.09
N VAL A 11 -1.66 -2.56 11.19
CA VAL A 11 -2.35 -1.53 11.99
C VAL A 11 -2.34 -0.22 11.21
N GLY A 12 -3.53 0.32 10.92
CA GLY A 12 -3.69 1.57 10.16
C GLY A 12 -3.72 1.38 8.64
N GLU A 13 -3.50 0.17 8.15
CA GLU A 13 -3.71 -0.19 6.75
C GLU A 13 -5.21 -0.15 6.43
N ASN A 14 -5.57 0.36 5.25
CA ASN A 14 -6.94 0.30 4.77
C ASN A 14 -7.22 -1.08 4.15
N VAL A 15 -8.47 -1.57 4.24
CA VAL A 15 -8.84 -2.91 3.75
C VAL A 15 -8.52 -3.09 2.25
N GLY A 16 -8.70 -2.06 1.43
CA GLY A 16 -8.33 -2.12 0.02
C GLY A 16 -6.83 -2.19 -0.22
N GLU A 17 -6.02 -1.49 0.59
CA GLU A 17 -4.55 -1.57 0.54
C GLU A 17 -4.07 -2.96 0.98
N TRP A 18 -4.67 -3.51 2.03
CA TRP A 18 -4.41 -4.87 2.48
C TRP A 18 -4.71 -5.90 1.38
N LEU A 19 -5.85 -5.77 0.72
CA LEU A 19 -6.25 -6.64 -0.39
C LEU A 19 -5.23 -6.56 -1.55
N LEU A 20 -4.82 -5.35 -1.92
CA LEU A 20 -3.80 -5.15 -2.97
C LEU A 20 -2.46 -5.78 -2.56
N ARG A 21 -2.03 -5.62 -1.31
CA ARG A 21 -0.78 -6.23 -0.82
C ARG A 21 -0.85 -7.75 -0.81
N MET A 22 -2.01 -8.33 -0.49
CA MET A 22 -2.21 -9.78 -0.59
C MET A 22 -2.10 -10.26 -2.04
N TRP A 23 -2.70 -9.53 -2.98
CA TRP A 23 -2.56 -9.82 -4.41
C TRP A 23 -1.11 -9.75 -4.88
N ASP A 24 -0.41 -8.65 -4.60
CA ASP A 24 1.00 -8.46 -4.97
C ASP A 24 1.92 -9.49 -4.32
N GLY A 25 1.52 -10.00 -3.14
CA GLY A 25 2.21 -11.08 -2.44
C GLY A 25 1.86 -12.50 -2.93
N GLY A 26 1.08 -12.64 -4.01
CA GLY A 26 0.74 -13.94 -4.61
C GLY A 26 -0.22 -14.80 -3.77
N ALA A 27 -1.09 -14.19 -2.96
CA ALA A 27 -2.03 -14.91 -2.11
C ALA A 27 -3.06 -15.75 -2.91
N ASP A 28 -3.26 -15.43 -4.19
CA ASP A 28 -4.11 -16.18 -5.14
C ASP A 28 -3.55 -17.57 -5.44
N SER A 29 -2.24 -17.73 -5.37
CA SER A 29 -1.55 -19.01 -5.56
C SER A 29 -1.45 -19.85 -4.28
N VAL A 30 -1.80 -19.28 -3.13
CA VAL A 30 -1.69 -19.96 -1.82
C VAL A 30 -2.97 -20.76 -1.54
N GLN A 31 -2.88 -22.08 -1.68
CA GLN A 31 -3.97 -22.99 -1.32
C GLN A 31 -3.99 -23.26 0.18
N LEU A 32 -5.15 -23.12 0.80
CA LEU A 32 -5.31 -23.31 2.23
C LEU A 32 -5.75 -24.75 2.54
N ASN A 33 -5.05 -25.41 3.44
CA ASN A 33 -5.57 -26.65 4.02
C ASN A 33 -6.62 -26.36 5.11
N ALA A 34 -7.37 -27.40 5.51
CA ALA A 34 -8.44 -27.27 6.50
C ALA A 34 -7.97 -26.63 7.82
N ARG A 35 -6.75 -26.92 8.29
CA ARG A 35 -6.21 -26.36 9.54
C ARG A 35 -5.83 -24.89 9.38
N GLU A 36 -5.29 -24.52 8.23
CA GLU A 36 -4.95 -23.13 7.92
C GLU A 36 -6.22 -22.28 7.80
N ALA A 37 -7.25 -22.80 7.14
CA ALA A 37 -8.56 -22.15 7.07
C ALA A 37 -9.12 -21.82 8.46
N LEU A 38 -8.89 -22.66 9.48
CA LEU A 38 -9.33 -22.41 10.86
C LEU A 38 -8.69 -21.17 11.52
N CYS A 39 -7.50 -20.76 11.08
CA CYS A 39 -6.77 -19.65 11.70
C CYS A 39 -6.94 -18.32 10.93
N MET A 40 -7.78 -18.29 9.88
CA MET A 40 -7.98 -17.12 9.02
C MET A 40 -8.46 -15.87 9.75
N GLY A 41 -9.26 -16.05 10.81
CA GLY A 41 -9.68 -14.95 11.67
C GLY A 41 -8.54 -14.18 12.34
N GLN A 42 -7.31 -14.72 12.36
CA GLN A 42 -6.13 -14.06 12.93
C GLN A 42 -5.45 -13.11 11.95
N LEU A 43 -5.83 -13.13 10.66
CA LEU A 43 -5.24 -12.27 9.64
C LEU A 43 -5.64 -10.81 9.79
N THR A 44 -6.71 -10.50 10.52
CA THR A 44 -7.18 -9.12 10.64
C THR A 44 -7.62 -8.79 12.05
N LEU A 45 -7.40 -7.55 12.45
CA LEU A 45 -7.95 -6.98 13.68
C LEU A 45 -9.30 -6.31 13.44
N HIS A 46 -9.76 -6.19 12.18
CA HIS A 46 -11.04 -5.57 11.86
C HIS A 46 -12.19 -6.49 12.33
N PRO A 47 -13.03 -6.07 13.30
CA PRO A 47 -13.96 -6.98 13.97
C PRO A 47 -14.94 -7.68 13.04
N GLN A 48 -15.50 -6.96 12.06
CA GLN A 48 -16.47 -7.53 11.10
C GLN A 48 -15.80 -8.57 10.19
N LEU A 49 -14.63 -8.25 9.63
CA LEU A 49 -13.88 -9.18 8.77
C LEU A 49 -13.44 -10.41 9.55
N MET A 50 -12.95 -10.21 10.78
CA MET A 50 -12.55 -11.29 11.68
C MET A 50 -13.71 -12.25 11.92
N GLN A 51 -14.92 -11.74 12.17
CA GLN A 51 -16.09 -12.58 12.38
C GLN A 51 -16.46 -13.39 11.13
N VAL A 52 -16.42 -12.78 9.96
CA VAL A 52 -16.71 -13.49 8.70
C VAL A 52 -15.64 -14.54 8.40
N LEU A 53 -14.35 -14.19 8.50
CA LEU A 53 -13.23 -15.12 8.26
C LEU A 53 -13.26 -16.34 9.21
N ARG A 54 -13.72 -16.17 10.45
CA ARG A 54 -13.93 -17.29 11.39
C ARG A 54 -15.07 -18.23 10.98
N ARG A 55 -15.99 -17.77 10.13
CA ARG A 55 -17.15 -18.54 9.64
C ARG A 55 -16.97 -19.12 8.24
N VAL A 56 -15.86 -18.81 7.55
CA VAL A 56 -15.59 -19.33 6.19
C VAL A 56 -15.54 -20.87 6.13
N ARG A 57 -15.46 -21.56 7.29
CA ARG A 57 -15.67 -23.02 7.45
C ARG A 57 -16.90 -23.59 6.74
N GLU A 58 -17.93 -22.77 6.51
CA GLU A 58 -19.21 -23.17 5.89
C GLU A 58 -19.16 -23.19 4.36
N ILE A 59 -18.11 -22.63 3.77
CA ILE A 59 -17.87 -22.61 2.33
C ILE A 59 -16.99 -23.83 1.99
N GLY A 60 -17.63 -24.96 1.67
CA GLY A 60 -16.90 -26.13 1.19
C GLY A 60 -16.22 -25.85 -0.16
N GLY A 61 -14.99 -26.33 -0.36
CA GLY A 61 -14.24 -26.18 -1.61
C GLY A 61 -12.74 -25.98 -1.41
N ASN A 62 -11.97 -26.09 -2.48
CA ASN A 62 -10.57 -25.65 -2.52
C ASN A 62 -10.57 -24.17 -2.88
N PHE A 63 -10.17 -23.31 -1.94
CA PHE A 63 -10.07 -21.87 -2.15
C PHE A 63 -8.63 -21.42 -1.93
N SER A 64 -8.19 -20.45 -2.72
CA SER A 64 -6.97 -19.73 -2.39
C SER A 64 -7.18 -18.86 -1.15
N LEU A 65 -6.08 -18.46 -0.53
CA LEU A 65 -6.06 -17.47 0.54
C LEU A 65 -6.74 -16.17 0.09
N PHE A 66 -6.47 -15.75 -1.15
CA PHE A 66 -7.08 -14.55 -1.72
C PHE A 66 -8.60 -14.69 -1.85
N ASP A 67 -9.11 -15.81 -2.38
CA ASP A 67 -10.56 -16.05 -2.55
C ASP A 67 -11.30 -15.98 -1.21
N MET A 68 -10.74 -16.56 -0.15
CA MET A 68 -11.34 -16.54 1.17
C MET A 68 -11.41 -15.11 1.75
N VAL A 69 -10.37 -14.30 1.54
CA VAL A 69 -10.36 -12.89 2.00
C VAL A 69 -11.29 -12.03 1.14
N GLN A 70 -11.28 -12.20 -0.18
CA GLN A 70 -12.20 -11.55 -1.11
C GLN A 70 -13.65 -11.82 -0.72
N HIS A 71 -14.02 -13.08 -0.49
CA HIS A 71 -15.35 -13.45 -0.01
C HIS A 71 -15.68 -12.75 1.31
N ALA A 72 -14.76 -12.78 2.28
CA ALA A 72 -14.98 -12.15 3.57
C ALA A 72 -15.20 -10.63 3.47
N ILE A 73 -14.49 -9.96 2.55
CA ILE A 73 -14.65 -8.52 2.27
C ILE A 73 -16.02 -8.23 1.69
N ILE A 74 -16.47 -8.99 0.68
CA ILE A 74 -17.78 -8.80 0.05
C ILE A 74 -18.92 -8.94 1.08
N VAL A 75 -18.82 -9.92 1.97
CA VAL A 75 -19.81 -10.15 3.02
C VAL A 75 -19.75 -9.08 4.11
N ALA A 76 -18.54 -8.64 4.51
CA ALA A 76 -18.38 -7.65 5.57
C ALA A 76 -18.72 -6.22 5.13
N PHE A 77 -18.51 -5.88 3.85
CA PHE A 77 -18.64 -4.52 3.32
C PHE A 77 -19.58 -4.49 2.11
N PRO A 78 -20.87 -4.15 2.32
CA PRO A 78 -21.84 -4.05 1.23
C PRO A 78 -21.54 -2.93 0.21
N SER A 79 -20.71 -1.95 0.60
CA SER A 79 -20.37 -0.78 -0.21
C SER A 79 -18.88 -0.73 -0.50
N SER A 80 -18.53 -0.59 -1.78
CA SER A 80 -17.16 -0.37 -2.26
C SER A 80 -16.46 0.82 -1.61
N ASN A 81 -17.21 1.83 -1.15
CA ASN A 81 -16.64 3.01 -0.49
C ASN A 81 -16.07 2.71 0.90
N ASP A 82 -16.49 1.61 1.54
CA ASP A 82 -16.00 1.21 2.86
C ASP A 82 -14.66 0.47 2.75
N ILE A 83 -14.30 0.06 1.54
CA ILE A 83 -13.08 -0.70 1.22
C ILE A 83 -12.00 0.24 0.71
N GLU A 84 -12.34 1.22 -0.14
CA GLU A 84 -11.35 2.10 -0.75
C GLU A 84 -10.75 3.12 0.24
N PRO A 85 -9.47 3.52 0.08
CA PRO A 85 -8.87 4.55 0.90
C PRO A 85 -9.62 5.87 0.74
N ILE A 86 -9.92 6.52 1.87
CA ILE A 86 -10.58 7.84 1.89
C ILE A 86 -9.55 8.97 1.96
N SER A 87 -8.41 8.74 2.61
CA SER A 87 -7.35 9.74 2.85
C SER A 87 -6.82 10.35 1.56
N PRO A 88 -6.58 11.67 1.48
CA PRO A 88 -5.95 12.28 0.31
C PRO A 88 -4.56 11.69 0.06
N TRP A 89 -4.17 11.58 -1.19
CA TRP A 89 -2.83 11.12 -1.61
C TRP A 89 -2.02 12.32 -2.08
N SER A 90 -0.69 12.31 -1.98
CA SER A 90 0.15 13.48 -2.31
C SER A 90 1.31 13.19 -3.24
N LYS A 91 1.62 11.90 -3.48
CA LYS A 91 2.73 11.47 -4.33
C LYS A 91 2.21 10.60 -5.48
N PRO A 92 2.90 10.59 -6.64
CA PRO A 92 2.58 9.70 -7.75
C PRO A 92 2.47 8.21 -7.35
N ARG A 93 3.37 7.74 -6.46
CA ARG A 93 3.33 6.37 -5.93
C ARG A 93 2.02 6.06 -5.19
N ASP A 94 1.57 6.97 -4.32
CA ASP A 94 0.30 6.82 -3.60
C ASP A 94 -0.87 6.78 -4.58
N ALA A 95 -0.78 7.55 -5.67
CA ALA A 95 -1.76 7.57 -6.75
C ALA A 95 -1.86 6.23 -7.48
N ILE A 96 -0.71 5.61 -7.80
CA ILE A 96 -0.64 4.28 -8.40
C ILE A 96 -1.31 3.26 -7.49
N THR A 97 -0.92 3.21 -6.21
CA THR A 97 -1.53 2.32 -5.22
C THR A 97 -3.04 2.52 -5.20
N ARG A 98 -3.52 3.76 -5.19
CA ARG A 98 -4.95 4.05 -5.15
C ARG A 98 -5.71 3.54 -6.37
N ILE A 99 -5.19 3.74 -7.58
CA ILE A 99 -5.86 3.22 -8.78
C ILE A 99 -5.89 1.69 -8.75
N ARG A 100 -4.81 1.04 -8.32
CA ARG A 100 -4.76 -0.43 -8.21
C ARG A 100 -5.74 -0.95 -7.16
N VAL A 101 -5.87 -0.27 -6.01
CA VAL A 101 -6.91 -0.60 -5.01
C VAL A 101 -8.31 -0.46 -5.60
N MET A 102 -8.59 0.60 -6.37
CA MET A 102 -9.88 0.69 -7.08
C MET A 102 -10.08 -0.48 -8.06
N GLY A 103 -9.02 -0.94 -8.73
CA GLY A 103 -9.03 -2.15 -9.55
C GLY A 103 -9.40 -3.40 -8.74
N CYS A 104 -8.77 -3.61 -7.58
CA CYS A 104 -9.13 -4.69 -6.65
C CYS A 104 -10.61 -4.66 -6.30
N VAL A 105 -11.14 -3.49 -5.95
CA VAL A 105 -12.53 -3.33 -5.51
C VAL A 105 -13.53 -3.59 -6.64
N VAL A 106 -13.19 -3.23 -7.89
CA VAL A 106 -13.99 -3.61 -9.07
C VAL A 106 -13.92 -5.13 -9.31
N GLY A 107 -12.76 -5.74 -9.08
CA GLY A 107 -12.52 -7.17 -9.25
C GLY A 107 -13.22 -8.08 -8.24
N LEU A 108 -13.60 -7.57 -7.06
CA LEU A 108 -14.18 -8.37 -5.96
C LEU A 108 -15.35 -9.26 -6.36
N ASN A 109 -16.19 -8.85 -7.33
CA ASN A 109 -17.37 -9.63 -7.73
C ASN A 109 -17.20 -10.36 -9.07
N LYS A 110 -15.96 -10.46 -9.59
CA LYS A 110 -15.70 -11.10 -10.87
C LYS A 110 -15.15 -12.50 -10.69
N ASP A 111 -15.73 -13.44 -11.43
CA ASP A 111 -15.13 -14.74 -11.63
C ASP A 111 -13.90 -14.63 -12.54
N ASN A 112 -12.86 -15.41 -12.27
CA ASN A 112 -11.59 -15.42 -13.04
C ASN A 112 -10.92 -14.04 -13.13
N TRP A 113 -10.93 -13.28 -12.04
CA TRP A 113 -10.26 -11.98 -11.98
C TRP A 113 -8.74 -12.12 -12.15
N GLU A 114 -8.17 -11.44 -13.15
CA GLU A 114 -6.74 -11.49 -13.50
C GLU A 114 -5.89 -10.45 -12.75
N GLY A 115 -6.49 -9.75 -11.78
CA GLY A 115 -5.80 -8.76 -10.97
C GLY A 115 -6.17 -7.31 -11.29
N PRO A 116 -5.70 -6.37 -10.45
CA PRO A 116 -6.13 -4.98 -10.48
C PRO A 116 -5.67 -4.26 -11.74
N ASP A 117 -4.54 -4.66 -12.30
CA ASP A 117 -3.90 -4.02 -13.45
C ASP A 117 -4.64 -4.31 -14.76
N MET A 118 -5.35 -5.43 -14.82
CA MET A 118 -6.17 -5.86 -15.96
C MET A 118 -7.60 -5.31 -15.94
N GLU A 119 -7.96 -4.57 -14.89
CA GLU A 119 -9.26 -3.94 -14.77
C GLU A 119 -9.39 -2.71 -15.66
N GLU A 120 -10.62 -2.45 -16.10
CA GLU A 120 -10.92 -1.24 -16.87
C GLU A 120 -10.92 -0.02 -15.95
N PHE A 121 -10.21 1.03 -16.35
CA PHE A 121 -10.22 2.31 -15.65
C PHE A 121 -11.49 3.09 -16.00
N THR A 122 -12.58 2.77 -15.30
CA THR A 122 -13.91 3.32 -15.57
C THR A 122 -14.03 4.82 -15.32
N ALA A 123 -15.05 5.46 -15.91
CA ALA A 123 -15.38 6.86 -15.64
C ALA A 123 -15.66 7.13 -14.14
N ARG A 124 -16.22 6.14 -13.43
CA ARG A 124 -16.46 6.21 -11.98
C ARG A 124 -15.14 6.22 -11.20
N MET A 125 -14.18 5.35 -11.54
CA MET A 125 -12.85 5.35 -10.94
C MET A 125 -12.15 6.69 -11.20
N ARG A 126 -12.17 7.16 -12.45
CA ARG A 126 -11.61 8.47 -12.83
C ARG A 126 -12.17 9.61 -11.98
N SER A 127 -13.49 9.72 -11.89
CA SER A 127 -14.16 10.79 -11.14
C SER A 127 -13.76 10.77 -9.66
N ARG A 128 -13.78 9.59 -9.02
CA ARG A 128 -13.36 9.44 -7.62
C ARG A 128 -11.89 9.75 -7.41
N PHE A 129 -11.03 9.23 -8.28
CA PHE A 129 -9.59 9.46 -8.22
C PHE A 129 -9.26 10.95 -8.31
N LEU A 130 -9.83 11.66 -9.31
CA LEU A 130 -9.65 13.11 -9.48
C LEU A 130 -10.22 13.93 -8.31
N LYS A 131 -11.32 13.50 -7.71
CA LYS A 131 -11.90 14.16 -6.53
C LYS A 131 -10.94 14.13 -5.33
N SER A 132 -10.21 13.02 -5.17
CA SER A 132 -9.23 12.82 -4.09
C SER A 132 -7.84 13.40 -4.37
N ALA A 133 -7.59 13.87 -5.60
CA ALA A 133 -6.27 14.33 -6.03
C ALA A 133 -5.86 15.66 -5.37
N PRO A 134 -4.56 15.88 -5.10
CA PRO A 134 -4.02 17.19 -4.75
C PRO A 134 -4.36 18.24 -5.80
N MET A 135 -4.61 19.47 -5.35
CA MET A 135 -5.00 20.56 -6.24
C MET A 135 -3.93 20.84 -7.31
N GLU A 136 -2.66 20.70 -6.92
CA GLU A 136 -1.47 20.93 -7.73
C GLU A 136 -1.38 19.92 -8.89
N MET A 137 -1.90 18.70 -8.70
CA MET A 137 -1.82 17.63 -9.71
C MET A 137 -3.08 17.54 -10.59
N LYS A 138 -4.21 18.16 -10.17
CA LYS A 138 -5.50 18.02 -10.87
C LYS A 138 -5.45 18.38 -12.35
N ALA A 139 -4.75 19.44 -12.73
CA ALA A 139 -4.66 19.86 -14.13
C ALA A 139 -3.94 18.82 -14.99
N SER A 140 -2.76 18.36 -14.55
CA SER A 140 -1.98 17.31 -15.22
C SER A 140 -2.75 16.00 -15.32
N LEU A 141 -3.41 15.59 -14.23
CA LEU A 141 -4.24 14.39 -14.19
C LEU A 141 -5.47 14.50 -15.08
N LEU A 142 -6.12 15.66 -15.16
CA LEU A 142 -7.28 15.85 -16.04
C LEU A 142 -6.90 15.67 -17.51
N SER A 143 -5.76 16.25 -17.91
CA SER A 143 -5.21 16.10 -19.26
C SER A 143 -4.84 14.63 -19.54
N LEU A 144 -4.05 14.02 -18.64
CA LEU A 144 -3.57 12.64 -18.78
C LEU A 144 -4.70 11.62 -18.78
N LEU A 145 -5.64 11.74 -17.85
CA LEU A 145 -6.75 10.81 -17.77
C LEU A 145 -7.68 11.04 -18.97
N GLY A 146 -7.83 12.28 -19.44
CA GLY A 146 -8.71 12.70 -20.53
C GLY A 146 -8.31 12.19 -21.90
N SER A 147 -7.01 12.03 -22.14
CA SER A 147 -6.47 11.70 -23.46
C SER A 147 -6.59 10.23 -23.84
N LEU A 148 -6.49 9.31 -22.87
CA LEU A 148 -6.63 7.87 -23.15
C LEU A 148 -8.11 7.50 -23.04
N GLY A 149 -8.67 6.96 -24.13
CA GLY A 149 -10.12 6.74 -24.33
C GLY A 149 -10.82 5.78 -23.34
N ASN A 150 -12.04 5.36 -23.68
CA ASN A 150 -12.96 4.71 -22.74
C ASN A 150 -12.67 3.25 -22.37
N ASN A 151 -11.60 2.62 -22.86
CA ASN A 151 -11.27 1.19 -22.62
C ASN A 151 -9.83 0.98 -22.11
N VAL A 152 -9.34 1.92 -21.31
CA VAL A 152 -7.95 1.91 -20.85
C VAL A 152 -7.84 1.07 -19.59
N LYS A 153 -6.87 0.16 -19.54
CA LYS A 153 -6.64 -0.68 -18.37
C LYS A 153 -5.96 0.10 -17.25
N VAL A 154 -6.13 -0.34 -16.01
CA VAL A 154 -5.45 0.22 -14.83
C VAL A 154 -3.94 0.25 -15.05
N HIS A 155 -3.36 -0.83 -15.57
CA HIS A 155 -1.92 -0.90 -15.87
C HIS A 155 -1.43 0.32 -16.65
N GLN A 156 -2.12 0.65 -17.75
CA GLN A 156 -1.73 1.78 -18.60
C GLN A 156 -1.71 3.10 -17.81
N ARG A 157 -2.70 3.34 -16.93
CA ARG A 157 -2.73 4.54 -16.08
C ARG A 157 -1.58 4.55 -15.07
N THR A 158 -1.27 3.40 -14.50
CA THR A 158 -0.18 3.29 -13.51
C THR A 158 1.19 3.54 -14.14
N THR A 159 1.42 3.06 -15.38
CA THR A 159 2.66 3.31 -16.12
C THR A 159 2.88 4.81 -16.35
N TYR A 160 1.87 5.53 -16.83
CA TYR A 160 1.99 6.98 -17.02
C TYR A 160 2.20 7.75 -15.71
N LEU A 161 1.57 7.33 -14.61
CA LEU A 161 1.80 7.95 -13.30
C LEU A 161 3.23 7.70 -12.79
N ALA A 162 3.81 6.55 -13.12
CA ALA A 162 5.20 6.25 -12.80
C ALA A 162 6.15 7.18 -13.56
N GLU A 163 5.93 7.37 -14.86
CA GLU A 163 6.70 8.31 -15.70
C GLU A 163 6.65 9.75 -15.15
N ILE A 164 5.49 10.22 -14.70
CA ILE A 164 5.36 11.55 -14.05
C ILE A 164 6.21 11.61 -12.77
N GLY A 165 6.18 10.56 -11.95
CA GLY A 165 6.97 10.50 -10.73
C GLY A 165 8.48 10.51 -10.98
N GLU A 166 8.94 9.89 -12.07
CA GLU A 166 10.34 9.93 -12.49
C GLU A 166 10.75 11.34 -12.91
N LEU A 167 9.95 12.01 -13.75
CA LEU A 167 10.20 13.39 -14.19
C LEU A 167 10.22 14.40 -13.03
N GLU A 168 9.34 14.24 -12.03
CA GLU A 168 9.33 15.07 -10.82
C GLU A 168 10.57 14.84 -9.94
N SER A 169 11.14 13.63 -9.96
CA SER A 169 12.35 13.29 -9.21
C SER A 169 13.61 13.86 -9.87
N GLU A 170 13.69 13.84 -11.20
CA GLU A 170 14.82 14.37 -11.97
C GLU A 170 14.85 15.90 -11.97
N SER A 171 13.68 16.54 -12.00
CA SER A 171 13.55 18.01 -12.00
C SER A 171 13.80 18.65 -10.63
N ASN A 172 13.92 17.87 -9.54
CA ASN A 172 14.17 18.38 -8.18
C ASN A 172 15.43 17.78 -7.52
N PRO A 173 16.65 18.13 -7.99
CA PRO A 173 17.92 17.61 -7.46
C PRO A 173 18.22 18.01 -6.00
N ARG A 174 17.45 18.92 -5.40
CA ARG A 174 17.72 19.46 -4.05
C ARG A 174 17.39 18.49 -2.91
N LYS A 175 16.64 17.41 -3.14
CA LYS A 175 16.37 16.39 -2.10
C LYS A 175 17.47 15.32 -1.99
N GLY A 176 18.26 15.08 -3.05
CA GLY A 176 19.39 14.13 -3.02
C GLY A 176 20.59 14.63 -2.19
N VAL A 177 20.78 15.95 -2.11
CA VAL A 177 21.90 16.57 -1.39
C VAL A 177 21.73 16.47 0.14
N PHE A 178 20.49 16.52 0.65
CA PHE A 178 20.24 16.37 2.09
C PHE A 178 20.47 14.94 2.61
N ALA A 179 20.31 13.92 1.75
CA ALA A 179 20.63 12.54 2.11
C ALA A 179 22.16 12.30 2.12
N ALA A 180 22.90 12.88 1.18
CA ALA A 180 24.36 12.75 1.10
C ALA A 180 25.11 13.51 2.20
N ASN A 181 24.58 14.64 2.68
CA ASN A 181 25.22 15.40 3.76
C ASN A 181 25.03 14.77 5.14
N ARG A 182 23.93 14.03 5.37
CA ARG A 182 23.69 13.33 6.65
C ARG A 182 24.66 12.17 6.87
N THR A 183 25.08 11.48 5.79
CA THR A 183 26.06 10.39 5.86
C THR A 183 27.50 10.87 6.03
N ARG A 184 27.79 12.16 5.79
CA ARG A 184 29.14 12.72 5.86
C ARG A 184 29.47 13.35 7.22
N GLU A 185 28.45 13.77 7.99
CA GLU A 185 28.64 14.33 9.33
C GLU A 185 28.88 13.25 10.41
N GLU A 186 28.53 11.98 10.16
CA GLU A 186 28.79 10.85 11.09
C GLU A 186 30.19 10.21 10.95
N MET A 187 31.06 10.71 10.05
CA MET A 187 32.43 10.19 9.84
C MET A 187 33.54 11.20 10.16
N VAL A 188 33.35 12.08 11.14
CA VAL A 188 34.45 12.87 11.72
C VAL A 188 34.77 12.31 13.10
N GLU A 189 35.70 11.36 13.15
CA GLU A 189 36.29 10.88 14.41
C GLU A 189 37.02 12.03 15.14
N PRO A 190 36.95 12.11 16.48
CA PRO A 190 37.73 13.08 17.22
C PRO A 190 39.19 12.63 17.31
N ILE A 191 40.09 13.49 16.85
CA ILE A 191 41.53 13.40 17.08
C ILE A 191 41.79 13.50 18.59
N GLU A 192 42.35 12.46 19.20
CA GLU A 192 42.85 12.49 20.58
C GLU A 192 44.05 13.43 20.70
N GLY A 193 43.93 14.45 21.57
CA GLY A 193 44.99 15.39 21.87
C GLY A 193 44.81 16.08 23.22
N GLU A 194 45.74 15.79 24.12
CA GLU A 194 46.21 16.63 25.25
C GLU A 194 45.28 16.87 26.46
N LYS A 195 45.46 16.02 27.49
CA LYS A 195 45.21 16.42 28.88
C LYS A 195 46.46 17.09 29.45
N GLN A 196 46.49 18.43 29.40
CA GLN A 196 47.42 19.24 30.21
C GLN A 196 47.02 19.21 31.70
N GLY A 197 48.04 19.31 32.54
CA GLY A 197 48.03 18.89 33.94
C GLY A 197 47.28 19.81 34.90
N LYS A 198 46.85 19.20 36.01
CA LYS A 198 46.51 19.90 37.25
C LYS A 198 47.47 19.45 38.35
N PHE A 199 48.54 20.22 38.53
CA PHE A 199 49.35 20.17 39.74
C PHE A 199 48.80 21.19 40.76
N ARG A 200 48.56 20.66 41.96
CA ARG A 200 48.63 21.30 43.30
C ARG A 200 47.92 22.64 43.53
N ASN A 201 47.07 22.65 44.58
CA ASN A 201 47.56 23.17 45.85
C ASN A 201 46.94 22.48 47.07
N LYS A 202 47.83 22.04 47.96
CA LYS A 202 47.53 21.58 49.32
C LYS A 202 47.38 22.80 50.22
N THR A 203 46.35 22.82 51.04
CA THR A 203 46.40 23.48 52.34
C THR A 203 45.49 22.72 53.31
N ARG A 204 46.09 21.98 54.24
CA ARG A 204 45.51 21.70 55.56
C ARG A 204 46.64 21.76 56.57
N LEU A 205 46.36 22.44 57.67
CA LEU A 205 47.11 22.42 58.93
C LEU A 205 47.39 20.98 59.37
#